data_AF-A0AAN4YPY7-F1
#
_entry.id   AF-A0AAN4YPY7-F1
#
_cell.length_a   1.000
_cell.length_b   1.000
_cell.length_c   1.000
_cell.angle_alpha   90.00
_cell.angle_beta   90.00
_cell.angle_gamma   90.00
#
_symmetry.space_group_name_H-M   'P 1'
#
loop_
_entity.id
_entity.type
_entity.pdbx_description
1 polymer ?
#
loop_
_entity_poly.entity_id
_entity_poly.type
_entity_poly.pdbx_seq_one_letter_code
_entity_poly.pdbx_strand_id
1 'polypeptide(L)'
;MRFDLDADLSSLFNWNTKQLFVYVYASYSSSDKESTLLPQSESIIWDTIISAPESPYSFNTLRERFFPSKSSSKRTTGAKKSTKKDKAAPGVLRLRNQRAKYQISDITGKMAERSNVTLSVGWNVQPWVGALWWSPGSGAVPRTGGDSGRSKPFEFPALKTKANTKAAEDQGQAKKVEV
;
A
#
# COMPACT_ATOMS: atom_id res chain seq x y z
N MET A 1 -2.57 8.38 -9.81
CA MET A 1 -3.37 8.16 -8.60
C MET A 1 -2.52 8.41 -7.36
N ARG A 2 -3.09 9.07 -6.34
CA ARG A 2 -2.47 9.27 -5.03
C ARG A 2 -3.47 8.85 -3.96
N PHE A 3 -3.01 8.27 -2.86
CA PHE A 3 -3.89 7.80 -1.79
C PHE A 3 -3.30 8.10 -0.40
N ASP A 4 -4.18 8.11 0.58
CA ASP A 4 -3.86 8.18 2.00
C ASP A 4 -4.14 6.82 2.62
N LEU A 5 -3.26 6.36 3.51
CA LEU A 5 -3.45 5.14 4.29
C LEU A 5 -3.08 5.43 5.74
N ASP A 6 -4.03 5.21 6.64
CA ASP A 6 -3.80 5.21 8.08
C ASP A 6 -4.21 3.83 8.59
N ALA A 7 -3.22 3.01 8.96
CA ALA A 7 -3.42 1.66 9.42
C ALA A 7 -2.57 1.41 10.67
N ASP A 8 -3.23 0.97 11.74
CA ASP A 8 -2.57 0.51 12.95
C ASP A 8 -2.48 -1.02 12.94
N LEU A 9 -1.29 -1.53 12.61
CA LEU A 9 -0.99 -2.95 12.57
C LEU A 9 -0.10 -3.36 13.75
N SER A 10 0.01 -2.53 14.78
CA SER A 10 0.89 -2.80 15.92
C SER A 10 0.49 -4.05 16.69
N SER A 11 -0.80 -4.40 16.73
CA SER A 11 -1.26 -5.62 17.41
C SER A 11 -0.75 -6.91 16.76
N LEU A 12 -0.35 -6.86 15.48
CA LEU A 12 0.13 -8.01 14.72
C LEU A 12 1.62 -8.29 14.98
N PHE A 13 2.34 -7.36 15.61
CA PHE A 13 3.73 -7.54 15.98
C PHE A 13 3.83 -8.22 17.36
N ASN A 14 4.23 -9.48 17.35
CA ASN A 14 4.56 -10.25 18.56
C ASN A 14 5.97 -10.84 18.43
N TRP A 15 6.40 -11.64 19.42
CA TRP A 15 7.72 -12.25 19.45
C TRP A 15 8.00 -13.18 18.24
N ASN A 16 6.96 -13.79 17.66
CA ASN A 16 7.07 -14.68 16.52
C ASN A 16 6.96 -13.93 15.20
N THR A 17 6.57 -12.65 15.15
CA THR A 17 6.45 -11.94 13.88
C THR A 17 7.84 -11.60 13.35
N LYS A 18 8.18 -12.08 12.16
CA LYS A 18 9.43 -11.73 11.45
C LYS A 18 9.25 -10.46 10.63
N GLN A 19 8.24 -10.49 9.76
CA GLN A 19 7.91 -9.38 8.88
C GLN A 19 6.43 -9.41 8.52
N LEU A 20 5.92 -8.23 8.19
CA LEU A 20 4.55 -8.01 7.79
C LEU A 20 4.54 -7.41 6.40
N PHE A 21 3.86 -8.08 5.47
CA PHE A 21 3.71 -7.64 4.10
C PHE A 21 2.37 -6.92 3.97
N VAL A 22 2.37 -5.60 3.81
CA VAL A 22 1.15 -4.79 3.62
C VAL A 22 1.02 -4.48 2.15
N TYR A 23 -0.18 -4.59 1.61
CA TYR A 23 -0.48 -4.20 0.24
C TYR A 23 -1.82 -3.47 0.18
N VAL A 24 -1.91 -2.53 -0.76
CA VAL A 24 -3.15 -1.86 -1.12
C VAL A 24 -3.53 -2.36 -2.49
N TYR A 25 -4.77 -2.82 -2.61
CA TYR A 25 -5.32 -3.30 -3.87
C TYR A 25 -6.58 -2.55 -4.22
N ALA A 26 -6.77 -2.31 -5.51
CA ALA A 26 -8.00 -1.77 -6.06
C ALA A 26 -8.93 -2.94 -6.42
N SER A 27 -10.16 -2.88 -5.95
CA SER A 27 -11.26 -3.76 -6.36
C SER A 27 -12.23 -2.98 -7.24
N TYR A 28 -12.54 -3.55 -8.41
CA TYR A 28 -13.40 -2.95 -9.42
C TYR A 28 -14.26 -4.01 -10.15
N SER A 29 -15.36 -3.57 -10.77
CA SER A 29 -16.22 -4.49 -11.53
C SER A 29 -15.49 -5.01 -12.77
N SER A 30 -15.54 -6.33 -12.98
CA SER A 30 -14.94 -7.01 -14.13
C SER A 30 -15.69 -6.76 -15.44
N SER A 31 -16.95 -6.32 -15.40
CA SER A 31 -17.73 -5.94 -16.58
C SER A 31 -18.42 -4.59 -16.44
N ASP A 32 -18.70 -3.94 -17.57
CA ASP A 32 -19.47 -2.68 -17.65
C ASP A 32 -20.94 -2.87 -17.21
N LYS A 33 -21.43 -4.11 -17.23
CA LYS A 33 -22.71 -4.49 -16.65
C LYS A 33 -22.51 -4.81 -15.17
N GLU A 34 -23.28 -4.15 -14.32
CA GLU A 34 -23.39 -4.47 -12.89
C GLU A 34 -24.13 -5.82 -12.75
N SER A 35 -23.39 -6.90 -12.99
CA SER A 35 -23.89 -8.27 -12.83
C SER A 35 -23.33 -8.82 -11.53
N THR A 36 -24.18 -9.10 -10.56
CA THR A 36 -23.82 -9.70 -9.26
C THR A 36 -23.19 -11.10 -9.37
N LEU A 37 -23.19 -11.69 -10.57
CA LEU A 37 -22.68 -13.02 -10.86
C LEU A 37 -21.17 -13.04 -11.17
N LEU A 38 -20.56 -11.89 -11.49
CA LEU A 38 -19.14 -11.83 -11.83
C LEU A 38 -18.32 -11.36 -10.63
N PRO A 39 -17.22 -12.05 -10.28
CA PRO A 39 -16.36 -11.62 -9.20
C PRO A 39 -15.72 -10.27 -9.54
N GLN A 40 -15.48 -9.46 -8.52
CA GLN A 40 -14.71 -8.23 -8.65
C GLN A 40 -13.26 -8.57 -9.02
N SER A 41 -12.68 -7.79 -9.91
CA SER A 41 -11.27 -7.86 -10.24
C SER A 41 -10.47 -7.10 -9.20
N GLU A 42 -9.39 -7.71 -8.72
CA GLU A 42 -8.51 -7.13 -7.71
C GLU A 42 -7.11 -6.89 -8.31
N SER A 43 -6.54 -5.71 -8.06
CA SER A 43 -5.21 -5.35 -8.57
C SER A 43 -4.40 -4.61 -7.52
N ILE A 44 -3.20 -5.11 -7.20
CA ILE A 44 -2.31 -4.49 -6.22
C ILE A 44 -1.67 -3.23 -6.81
N ILE A 45 -1.84 -2.10 -6.14
CA ILE A 45 -1.27 -0.81 -6.57
C ILE A 45 -0.01 -0.42 -5.80
N TRP A 46 0.13 -0.95 -4.59
CA TRP A 46 1.18 -0.56 -3.67
C TRP A 46 1.42 -1.65 -2.65
N ASP A 47 2.68 -1.84 -2.26
CA ASP A 47 3.11 -2.79 -1.25
C ASP A 47 4.26 -2.21 -0.41
N THR A 48 4.35 -2.67 0.83
CA THR A 48 5.51 -2.45 1.69
C THR A 48 5.75 -3.63 2.62
N ILE A 49 7.00 -3.78 3.02
CA ILE A 49 7.42 -4.79 3.98
C ILE A 49 7.84 -4.08 5.25
N ILE A 50 7.17 -4.39 6.35
CA ILE A 50 7.48 -3.88 7.67
C ILE A 50 8.15 -5.01 8.46
N SER A 51 9.46 -4.92 8.64
CA SER A 51 10.20 -5.88 9.47
C SER A 51 9.91 -5.64 10.95
N ALA A 52 9.86 -6.73 11.73
CA ALA A 52 9.78 -6.61 13.17
C ALA A 52 11.03 -5.93 13.74
N PRO A 53 10.89 -5.14 14.82
CA PRO A 53 12.05 -4.58 15.50
C PRO A 53 12.88 -5.71 16.13
N GLU A 54 14.18 -5.49 16.23
CA GLU A 54 15.08 -6.41 16.94
C GLU A 54 14.56 -6.64 18.36
N SER A 55 14.37 -7.90 18.73
CA SER A 55 13.92 -8.25 20.07
C SER A 55 15.02 -7.90 21.09
N PRO A 56 14.66 -7.53 22.33
CA PRO A 56 15.63 -7.29 23.40
C PRO A 56 16.40 -8.55 23.83
N TYR A 57 16.02 -9.72 23.30
CA TYR A 57 16.65 -11.01 23.53
C TYR A 57 17.42 -11.53 22.31
N SER A 58 17.62 -10.70 21.28
CA SER A 58 18.44 -11.10 20.15
C SER A 58 19.89 -11.32 20.58
N PHE A 59 20.61 -12.25 19.93
CA PHE A 59 21.99 -12.56 20.29
C PHE A 59 22.90 -11.31 20.28
N ASN A 60 22.65 -10.36 19.38
CA ASN A 60 23.40 -9.11 19.31
C ASN A 60 23.17 -8.23 20.55
N THR A 61 21.91 -8.06 20.96
CA THR A 61 21.57 -7.26 22.15
C THR A 61 22.03 -7.91 23.45
N LEU A 62 21.92 -9.24 23.54
CA LEU A 62 22.46 -10.00 24.68
C LEU A 62 23.99 -9.92 24.71
N ARG A 63 24.67 -10.05 23.58
CA ARG A 63 26.13 -9.89 23.49
C ARG A 63 26.56 -8.49 23.93
N GLU A 64 25.88 -7.45 23.49
CA GLU A 64 26.14 -6.07 23.92
C GLU A 64 25.89 -5.86 25.42
N ARG A 65 24.86 -6.51 25.98
CA ARG A 65 24.52 -6.43 27.40
C ARG A 65 25.51 -7.17 28.30
N PHE A 66 25.94 -8.37 27.90
CA PHE A 66 26.78 -9.25 28.73
C PHE A 66 28.28 -9.09 28.47
N PHE A 67 28.67 -8.67 27.26
CA PHE A 67 30.07 -8.46 26.88
C PHE A 67 30.24 -7.06 26.25
N PRO A 68 29.98 -5.96 26.99
CA PRO A 68 30.23 -4.63 26.48
C PRO A 68 31.74 -4.46 26.26
N SER A 69 32.18 -4.43 25.00
CA SER A 69 33.60 -4.21 24.71
C SER A 69 33.99 -2.80 25.13
N LYS A 70 34.89 -2.67 26.10
CA LYS A 70 35.43 -1.38 26.58
C LYS A 70 36.36 -0.68 25.58
N SER A 71 36.34 -1.05 24.29
CA SER A 71 37.17 -0.42 23.26
C SER A 71 36.30 0.38 22.29
N SER A 72 36.20 1.66 22.61
CA SER A 72 35.91 2.72 21.64
C SER A 72 36.96 2.65 20.52
N SER A 73 36.65 1.91 19.46
CA SER A 73 37.23 2.17 18.14
C SER A 73 36.10 2.35 17.16
N LYS A 74 35.86 3.62 16.87
CA LYS A 74 34.99 4.14 15.83
C LYS A 74 35.43 3.55 14.48
N ARG A 75 34.96 2.35 14.14
CA ARG A 75 35.03 1.83 12.77
C ARG A 75 34.00 2.57 11.95
N THR A 76 34.47 3.61 11.26
CA THR A 76 33.78 4.28 10.17
C THR A 76 33.65 3.32 9.00
N THR A 77 32.70 2.40 9.04
CA THR A 77 32.10 1.89 7.81
C THR A 77 30.95 2.82 7.48
N GLY A 78 30.95 3.35 6.24
CA GLY A 78 29.98 4.33 5.76
C GLY A 78 28.55 3.79 5.82
N ALA A 79 27.94 3.89 7.00
CA ALA A 79 26.53 3.64 7.19
C ALA A 79 25.79 4.83 6.58
N LYS A 80 25.09 4.56 5.47
CA LYS A 80 23.98 5.39 5.01
C LYS A 80 23.24 5.93 6.23
N LYS A 81 23.13 7.25 6.28
CA LYS A 81 22.37 8.03 7.26
C LYS A 81 20.93 7.51 7.31
N SER A 82 20.68 6.43 8.04
CA SER A 82 19.35 6.12 8.54
C SER A 82 19.11 7.18 9.59
N THR A 83 18.37 8.20 9.18
CA THR A 83 17.69 9.11 10.08
C THR A 83 17.18 8.29 11.26
N LYS A 84 17.55 8.71 12.48
CA LYS A 84 16.88 8.31 13.71
C LYS A 84 15.41 8.69 13.54
N LYS A 85 14.65 7.83 12.89
CA LYS A 85 13.21 7.83 12.94
C LYS A 85 12.95 7.40 14.37
N ASP A 86 12.39 8.28 15.17
CA ASP A 86 11.91 7.98 16.51
C ASP A 86 11.28 6.60 16.52
N LYS A 87 11.42 5.87 17.63
CA LYS A 87 10.83 4.53 17.82
C LYS A 87 9.30 4.62 17.74
N ALA A 88 8.76 4.91 16.55
CA ALA A 88 7.37 4.79 16.21
C ALA A 88 7.04 3.33 16.47
N ALA A 89 5.96 3.10 17.21
CA ALA A 89 5.51 1.76 17.52
C ALA A 89 5.52 0.92 16.24
N PRO A 90 6.14 -0.27 16.26
CA PRO A 90 6.22 -1.11 15.07
C PRO A 90 4.80 -1.40 14.58
N GLY A 91 4.54 -1.18 13.29
CA GLY A 91 3.23 -1.46 12.69
C GLY A 91 2.28 -0.27 12.51
N VAL A 92 2.60 0.94 12.99
CA VAL A 92 1.78 2.13 12.65
C VAL A 92 2.19 2.68 11.28
N LEU A 93 1.30 2.58 10.29
CA LEU A 93 1.52 3.04 8.93
C LEU A 93 0.66 4.25 8.62
N ARG A 94 1.28 5.43 8.55
CA ARG A 94 0.64 6.70 8.18
C ARG A 94 1.24 7.23 6.88
N LEU A 95 0.57 6.96 5.77
CA LEU A 95 0.94 7.42 4.44
C LEU A 95 -0.01 8.54 4.03
N ARG A 96 0.57 9.64 3.55
CA ARG A 96 -0.16 10.79 3.04
C ARG A 96 0.26 11.06 1.61
N ASN A 97 -0.73 11.20 0.73
CA ASN A 97 -0.56 11.56 -0.66
C ASN A 97 0.41 10.62 -1.41
N GLN A 98 0.38 9.34 -1.05
CA GLN A 98 1.32 8.34 -1.52
C GLN A 98 1.02 7.94 -2.95
N ARG A 99 2.06 7.87 -3.78
CA ARG A 99 1.92 7.48 -5.18
C ARG A 99 1.83 5.95 -5.28
N ALA A 100 0.91 5.46 -6.11
CA ALA A 100 0.87 4.04 -6.48
C ALA A 100 2.23 3.61 -7.05
N LYS A 101 2.70 2.44 -6.63
CA LYS A 101 3.97 1.85 -7.10
C LYS A 101 3.78 1.17 -8.44
N TYR A 102 2.64 0.51 -8.63
CA TYR A 102 2.28 -0.19 -9.84
C TYR A 102 1.17 0.56 -10.59
N GLN A 103 1.27 0.55 -11.92
CA GLN A 103 0.20 1.02 -12.79
C GLN A 103 -0.77 -0.14 -13.01
N ILE A 104 -2.08 0.15 -12.95
CA ILE A 104 -3.10 -0.85 -13.25
C ILE A 104 -3.54 -0.67 -14.70
N SER A 105 -3.55 -1.77 -15.43
CA SER A 105 -4.11 -1.88 -16.78
C SER A 105 -5.03 -3.09 -16.81
N ASP A 106 -6.26 -2.92 -17.30
CA ASP A 106 -7.19 -4.01 -17.55
C ASP A 106 -7.10 -4.47 -19.01
N ILE A 107 -7.48 -5.73 -19.26
CA ILE A 107 -7.47 -6.34 -20.60
C ILE A 107 -8.30 -5.54 -21.61
N THR A 108 -9.34 -4.84 -21.14
CA THR A 108 -10.19 -3.99 -21.99
C THR A 108 -9.55 -2.66 -22.38
N GLY A 109 -8.41 -2.29 -21.78
CA GLY A 109 -7.75 -1.00 -22.01
C GLY A 109 -8.52 0.22 -21.49
N LYS A 110 -9.69 0.01 -20.89
CA LYS A 110 -10.65 1.04 -20.48
C LYS A 110 -10.75 1.19 -18.96
N MET A 111 -9.61 1.07 -18.26
CA MET A 111 -9.57 1.27 -16.79
C MET A 111 -10.17 2.61 -16.37
N ALA A 112 -10.00 3.66 -17.18
CA ALA A 112 -10.53 4.99 -16.88
C ALA A 112 -12.06 5.09 -16.97
N GLU A 113 -12.72 4.16 -17.68
CA GLU A 113 -14.19 4.13 -17.81
C GLU A 113 -14.85 3.28 -16.70
N ARG A 114 -14.04 2.56 -15.90
CA ARG A 114 -14.57 1.74 -14.81
C ARG A 114 -15.01 2.62 -13.64
N SER A 115 -16.29 2.51 -13.30
CA SER A 115 -16.89 3.14 -12.14
C SER A 115 -16.73 2.26 -10.89
N ASN A 116 -16.95 2.87 -9.71
CA ASN A 116 -16.97 2.19 -8.41
C ASN A 116 -15.67 1.49 -7.99
N VAL A 117 -14.52 2.07 -8.32
CA VAL A 117 -13.23 1.54 -7.88
C VAL A 117 -13.07 1.79 -6.38
N THR A 118 -12.78 0.75 -5.63
CA THR A 118 -12.54 0.84 -4.17
C THR A 118 -11.13 0.38 -3.85
N LEU A 119 -10.46 1.07 -2.94
CA LEU A 119 -9.19 0.61 -2.40
C LEU A 119 -9.44 -0.17 -1.11
N SER A 120 -8.79 -1.30 -0.99
CA SER A 120 -8.75 -2.06 0.25
C SER A 120 -7.31 -2.30 0.65
N VAL A 121 -7.07 -2.35 1.96
CA VAL A 121 -5.77 -2.73 2.52
C VAL A 121 -5.80 -4.20 2.92
N GLY A 122 -4.77 -4.94 2.50
CA GLY A 122 -4.52 -6.30 2.93
C GLY A 122 -3.14 -6.43 3.56
N TRP A 123 -2.94 -7.43 4.40
CA TRP A 123 -1.66 -7.75 4.98
C TRP A 123 -1.44 -9.25 5.13
N ASN A 124 -0.17 -9.64 5.15
CA ASN A 124 0.26 -10.99 5.47
C ASN A 124 1.28 -10.94 6.61
N VAL A 125 1.07 -11.74 7.64
CA VAL A 125 1.98 -11.85 8.78
C VAL A 125 2.83 -13.10 8.60
N GLN A 126 4.14 -12.89 8.42
CA GLN A 126 5.12 -13.97 8.33
C GLN A 126 5.74 -14.22 9.70
N PRO A 127 5.47 -15.38 10.32
CA PRO A 127 6.13 -15.73 11.57
C PRO A 127 7.56 -16.24 11.34
N TRP A 128 8.38 -16.24 12.39
CA TRP A 128 9.65 -16.95 12.43
C TRP A 128 9.44 -18.46 12.33
N VAL A 129 8.39 -18.96 12.99
CA VAL A 129 7.99 -20.37 12.95
C VAL A 129 6.48 -20.46 12.79
N GLY A 130 6.02 -21.12 11.73
CA GLY A 130 4.60 -21.42 11.49
C GLY A 130 4.08 -21.03 10.11
N ALA A 131 2.77 -21.14 9.94
CA ALA A 131 2.07 -20.80 8.70
C ALA A 131 1.96 -19.29 8.49
N LEU A 132 1.83 -18.87 7.24
CA LEU A 132 1.54 -17.49 6.86
C LEU A 132 0.11 -17.12 7.23
N TRP A 133 -0.09 -16.00 7.93
CA TRP A 133 -1.42 -15.53 8.30
C TRP A 133 -1.86 -14.39 7.37
N TRP A 134 -3.11 -14.44 6.92
CA TRP A 134 -3.69 -13.46 6.00
C TRP A 134 -4.61 -12.47 6.71
N SER A 135 -4.84 -11.31 6.10
CA SER A 135 -5.83 -10.34 6.59
C SER A 135 -7.27 -10.86 6.43
N PRO A 136 -8.19 -10.39 7.30
CA PRO A 136 -9.63 -10.59 7.12
C PRO A 136 -10.07 -10.17 5.71
N GLY A 137 -10.88 -11.00 5.05
CA GLY A 137 -11.41 -10.69 3.71
C GLY A 137 -10.43 -10.88 2.55
N SER A 138 -9.20 -11.34 2.81
CA SER A 138 -8.21 -11.60 1.75
C SER A 138 -7.55 -12.97 1.91
N GLY A 139 -7.20 -13.62 0.80
CA GLY A 139 -6.32 -14.79 0.79
C GLY A 139 -6.84 -16.03 1.55
N ALA A 140 -5.89 -16.88 1.93
CA ALA A 140 -6.13 -18.21 2.48
C ALA A 140 -6.26 -18.22 4.02
N VAL A 141 -6.68 -19.35 4.58
CA VAL A 141 -6.67 -19.63 6.02
C VAL A 141 -5.24 -20.05 6.42
N PRO A 142 -4.67 -19.63 7.58
CA PRO A 142 -5.28 -18.93 8.72
C PRO A 142 -5.38 -17.40 8.55
N ARG A 143 -6.42 -16.82 9.15
CA ARG A 143 -6.70 -15.38 9.10
C ARG A 143 -6.47 -14.71 10.45
N THR A 144 -5.90 -13.51 10.41
CA THR A 144 -5.79 -12.62 11.56
C THR A 144 -7.17 -12.06 11.91
N GLY A 145 -7.39 -11.70 13.18
CA GLY A 145 -8.58 -10.97 13.60
C GLY A 145 -8.45 -9.47 13.29
N GLY A 146 -9.58 -8.80 13.07
CA GLY A 146 -9.67 -7.36 12.81
C GLY A 146 -10.52 -7.01 11.59
N ASP A 147 -10.53 -5.73 11.22
CA ASP A 147 -11.17 -5.23 10.00
C ASP A 147 -10.12 -4.69 9.03
N SER A 148 -10.14 -5.19 7.79
CA SER A 148 -9.38 -4.61 6.69
C SER A 148 -10.10 -3.35 6.19
N GLY A 149 -9.43 -2.19 6.29
CA GLY A 149 -10.02 -0.91 5.89
C GLY A 149 -10.32 -0.85 4.39
N ARG A 150 -11.54 -0.41 4.05
CA ARG A 150 -11.99 -0.15 2.67
C ARG A 150 -12.24 1.34 2.46
N SER A 151 -11.76 1.88 1.35
CA SER A 151 -11.99 3.28 0.96
C SER A 151 -13.40 3.49 0.42
N LYS A 152 -13.81 4.76 0.37
CA LYS A 152 -14.97 5.16 -0.43
C LYS A 152 -14.72 4.83 -1.91
N PRO A 153 -15.77 4.46 -2.67
CA PRO A 153 -15.66 4.33 -4.12
C PRO A 153 -15.21 5.65 -4.72
N PHE A 154 -14.34 5.57 -5.73
CA PHE A 154 -13.91 6.73 -6.51
C PHE A 154 -13.84 6.34 -7.98
N GLU A 155 -13.89 7.35 -8.84
CA GLU A 155 -13.81 7.19 -10.29
C GLU A 155 -12.47 7.69 -10.81
N PHE A 156 -11.98 7.07 -11.88
CA PHE A 156 -10.80 7.57 -12.57
C PHE A 156 -11.19 8.74 -13.47
N PRO A 157 -10.29 9.75 -13.63
CA PRO A 157 -10.55 10.82 -14.58
C PRO A 157 -10.64 10.25 -15.99
N ALA A 158 -11.69 10.63 -16.73
CA ALA A 158 -11.89 10.18 -18.10
C ALA A 158 -10.67 10.50 -18.97
N LEU A 159 -10.26 9.54 -19.79
CA LEU A 159 -9.22 9.76 -20.80
C LEU A 159 -9.74 10.82 -21.79
N LYS A 160 -8.94 11.85 -22.06
CA LYS A 160 -9.28 12.86 -23.08
C LYS A 160 -9.44 12.14 -24.43
N THR A 161 -10.69 11.90 -24.83
CA THR A 161 -11.02 11.42 -26.17
C THR A 161 -10.83 12.56 -27.16
N LYS A 162 -10.28 12.27 -28.34
CA LYS A 162 -9.97 13.27 -29.38
C LYS A 162 -11.18 14.11 -29.86
N ALA A 163 -12.41 13.75 -29.47
CA ALA A 163 -13.61 14.56 -29.70
C ALA A 163 -13.62 15.86 -28.86
N ASN A 164 -13.13 15.83 -27.62
CA ASN A 164 -13.09 17.02 -26.75
C ASN A 164 -11.97 18.00 -27.11
N THR A 165 -10.97 17.60 -27.89
CA THR A 165 -9.95 18.53 -28.40
C THR A 165 -10.54 19.46 -29.47
N LYS A 166 -11.43 18.95 -30.33
CA LYS A 166 -12.11 19.77 -31.35
C LYS A 166 -13.11 20.76 -30.72
N ALA A 167 -13.83 20.36 -29.67
CA ALA A 167 -14.75 21.26 -28.97
C ALA A 167 -14.03 22.39 -28.19
N ALA A 168 -12.79 22.18 -27.75
CA ALA A 168 -11.98 23.20 -27.08
C ALA A 168 -11.31 24.18 -28.04
N GLU A 169 -11.02 23.78 -29.28
CA GLU A 169 -10.51 24.68 -30.32
C GLU A 169 -11.60 25.57 -30.94
N ASP A 170 -12.84 25.06 -31.05
CA ASP A 170 -13.96 25.80 -31.67
C ASP A 170 -14.49 26.94 -30.78
N GLN A 171 -14.36 26.82 -29.45
CA GLN A 171 -14.72 27.90 -28.52
C GLN A 171 -13.66 29.01 -28.42
N GLY A 172 -12.44 28.78 -28.92
CA GLY A 172 -11.35 29.77 -28.95
C GLY A 172 -11.39 30.70 -30.18
N GLN A 173 -12.08 30.32 -31.26
CA GLN A 173 -12.15 31.11 -32.50
C GLN A 173 -13.42 31.96 -32.61
N ALA A 174 -14.50 31.61 -31.90
CA ALA A 174 -15.77 32.36 -31.95
C ALA A 174 -15.77 33.71 -31.20
N LYS A 175 -14.70 34.09 -30.49
CA LYS A 175 -14.61 35.35 -29.71
C LYS A 175 -13.70 36.43 -30.29
N LYS A 176 -13.20 36.30 -31.53
CA LYS A 176 -12.24 37.25 -32.12
C LYS A 176 -12.73 37.97 -33.38
N VAL A 177 -14.03 38.10 -33.59
CA VAL A 177 -14.58 38.96 -34.64
C VAL A 177 -15.79 39.71 -34.10
N GLU A 178 -15.55 40.91 -33.57
CA GLU A 178 -16.48 42.04 -33.70
C GLU A 178 -15.66 43.34 -33.59
N VAL A 179 -16.12 44.33 -34.36
CA VAL A 179 -15.43 45.54 -34.87
C VAL A 179 -14.95 46.49 -33.78
#